data_AF-Q95KE7-F1
#
_entry.id   AF-Q95KE7-F1
#
_cell.length_a   1.000
_cell.length_b   1.000
_cell.length_c   1.000
_cell.angle_alpha   90.00
_cell.angle_beta   90.00
_cell.angle_gamma   90.00
#
_symmetry.space_group_name_H-M   'P 1'
#
loop_
_entity.id
_entity.type
_entity.pdbx_description
1 polymer ?
#
loop_
_entity_poly.entity_id
_entity_poly.type
_entity_poly.pdbx_seq_one_letter_code
_entity_poly.pdbx_strand_id
1 'polypeptide(L)'
;MLRKESPELLELIEDLKVKLTEVKDELEPLLQLVEQGIIPPGKGSQYLRTKYNLYLNYCSNISFYLILKARRVPAHGHPVIERLVTYRNLINKLSVVDQKLSAEIRYLLTLKDDAVKKELIPEAKSTKPKPKSVSKTPAAACAVTDLSDDSDFDEEAKLKYYKEIEDRQKLKRKKEENSTEEQAVEDQNAKRAITYQIAKNRGLTPRRKKIDRNPRVKHREKFRRAKIRRRGQVREVRKEEQRYSGELSGIRAGVKKSIKLK
;
A
#
# COMPACT_ATOMS: atom_id res chain seq x y z
N MET A 1 -13.67 21.66 14.08
CA MET A 1 -12.23 21.35 14.16
C MET A 1 -11.93 20.03 13.44
N LEU A 2 -12.42 18.86 13.89
CA LEU A 2 -12.15 17.56 13.24
C LEU A 2 -12.51 17.47 11.74
N ARG A 3 -13.66 18.01 11.32
CA ARG A 3 -14.07 18.00 9.89
C ARG A 3 -13.11 18.76 8.97
N LYS A 4 -12.40 19.77 9.49
CA LYS A 4 -11.45 20.58 8.72
C LYS A 4 -10.08 19.90 8.61
N GLU A 5 -9.68 19.11 9.60
CA GLU A 5 -8.37 18.44 9.64
C GLU A 5 -8.36 17.07 8.96
N SER A 6 -9.50 16.38 8.94
CA SER A 6 -9.63 15.08 8.27
C SER A 6 -11.09 14.78 7.92
N PRO A 7 -11.58 15.18 6.73
CA PRO A 7 -12.94 14.89 6.30
C PRO A 7 -13.21 13.38 6.16
N GLU A 8 -12.22 12.61 5.72
CA GLU A 8 -12.25 11.15 5.55
C GLU A 8 -12.59 10.38 6.84
N LEU A 9 -12.33 11.00 8.00
CA LEU A 9 -12.52 10.34 9.29
C LEU A 9 -13.98 9.97 9.56
N LEU A 10 -14.91 10.82 9.12
CA LEU A 10 -16.33 10.57 9.34
C LEU A 10 -16.82 9.38 8.53
N GLU A 11 -16.44 9.32 7.26
CA GLU A 11 -16.73 8.18 6.39
C GLU A 11 -16.16 6.88 6.98
N LEU A 12 -14.93 6.92 7.49
CA LEU A 12 -14.31 5.73 8.12
C LEU A 12 -15.01 5.29 9.41
N ILE A 13 -15.57 6.22 10.19
CA ILE A 13 -16.32 5.89 11.40
C ILE A 13 -17.68 5.27 11.05
N GLU A 14 -18.34 5.79 10.01
CA GLU A 14 -19.59 5.22 9.50
C GLU A 14 -19.35 3.82 8.92
N ASP A 15 -18.32 3.66 8.10
CA ASP A 15 -17.88 2.37 7.58
C ASP A 15 -17.58 1.37 8.70
N LEU A 16 -16.87 1.80 9.76
CA LEU A 16 -16.57 0.95 10.91
C LEU A 16 -17.85 0.45 11.59
N LYS A 17 -18.82 1.33 11.81
CA LYS A 17 -20.10 0.95 12.43
C LYS A 17 -20.84 -0.06 11.57
N VAL A 18 -20.98 0.21 10.26
CA VAL A 18 -21.67 -0.67 9.31
C VAL A 18 -21.00 -2.05 9.24
N LYS A 19 -19.66 -2.09 9.15
CA LYS A 19 -18.93 -3.37 9.09
C LYS A 19 -18.95 -4.13 10.40
N LEU A 20 -18.98 -3.46 11.56
CA LEU A 20 -19.15 -4.14 12.84
C LEU A 20 -20.57 -4.72 13.00
N THR A 21 -21.61 -4.01 12.55
CA THR A 21 -22.98 -4.57 12.54
C THR A 21 -23.07 -5.76 11.59
N GLU A 22 -22.50 -5.70 10.38
CA GLU A 22 -22.45 -6.85 9.46
C GLU A 22 -21.72 -8.06 10.08
N VAL A 23 -20.59 -7.83 10.75
CA VAL A 23 -19.83 -8.92 11.41
C VAL A 23 -20.66 -9.58 12.52
N LYS A 24 -21.29 -8.77 13.37
CA LYS A 24 -22.03 -9.25 14.54
C LYS A 24 -23.36 -9.91 14.17
N ASP A 25 -24.10 -9.32 13.23
CA ASP A 25 -25.47 -9.72 12.91
C ASP A 25 -25.51 -10.81 11.83
N GLU A 26 -24.55 -10.83 10.89
CA GLU A 26 -24.53 -11.82 9.80
C GLU A 26 -23.42 -12.88 9.99
N LEU A 27 -22.16 -12.45 10.10
CA LEU A 27 -21.03 -13.39 9.96
C LEU A 27 -20.80 -14.25 11.19
N GLU A 28 -20.94 -13.69 12.38
CA GLU A 28 -20.75 -14.40 13.64
C GLU A 28 -21.80 -15.52 13.83
N PRO A 29 -23.09 -15.27 13.52
CA PRO A 29 -24.07 -16.34 13.51
C PRO A 29 -23.77 -17.48 12.54
N LEU A 30 -23.29 -17.15 11.33
CA LEU A 30 -22.96 -18.14 10.30
C LEU A 30 -21.69 -18.93 10.64
N LEU A 31 -20.69 -18.30 11.28
CA LEU A 31 -19.50 -19.00 11.74
C LEU A 31 -19.83 -20.03 12.83
N GLN A 32 -20.75 -19.70 13.74
CA GLN A 32 -21.24 -20.68 14.72
C GLN A 32 -21.90 -21.89 14.04
N LEU A 33 -22.66 -21.68 12.95
CA LEU A 33 -23.24 -22.79 12.18
C LEU A 33 -22.18 -23.64 11.45
N VAL A 34 -21.06 -23.03 11.04
CA VAL A 34 -19.91 -23.75 10.49
C VAL A 34 -19.22 -24.58 11.57
N GLU A 35 -19.08 -24.04 12.78
CA GLU A 35 -18.49 -24.76 13.92
C GLU A 35 -19.38 -25.91 14.40
N GLN A 36 -20.71 -25.71 14.40
CA GLN A 36 -21.70 -26.74 14.69
C GLN A 36 -21.83 -27.80 13.58
N GLY A 37 -21.14 -27.63 12.44
CA GLY A 37 -21.11 -28.61 11.36
C GLY A 37 -22.36 -28.67 10.48
N ILE A 38 -23.31 -27.73 10.64
CA ILE A 38 -24.51 -27.62 9.78
C ILE A 38 -24.12 -27.21 8.37
N ILE A 39 -23.12 -26.32 8.26
CA ILE A 39 -22.49 -25.95 7.00
C ILE A 39 -21.26 -26.85 6.81
N PRO A 40 -21.22 -27.72 5.80
CA PRO A 40 -20.09 -28.63 5.61
C PRO A 40 -18.80 -27.86 5.28
N PRO A 41 -17.63 -28.41 5.66
CA PRO A 41 -16.34 -27.83 5.29
C PRO A 41 -16.20 -27.85 3.77
N GLY A 42 -16.06 -26.67 3.20
CA GLY A 42 -16.01 -26.47 1.76
C GLY A 42 -15.77 -25.00 1.39
N LYS A 43 -15.92 -24.69 0.09
CA LYS A 43 -15.67 -23.36 -0.45
C LYS A 43 -16.50 -22.26 0.24
N GLY A 44 -17.75 -22.56 0.60
CA GLY A 44 -18.63 -21.64 1.34
C GLY A 44 -18.15 -21.36 2.78
N SER A 45 -17.78 -22.39 3.54
CA SER A 45 -17.22 -22.22 4.88
C SER A 45 -15.91 -21.41 4.88
N GLN A 46 -15.06 -21.62 3.87
CA GLN A 46 -13.81 -20.89 3.73
C GLN A 46 -14.07 -19.44 3.32
N TYR A 47 -15.07 -19.19 2.47
CA TYR A 47 -15.54 -17.84 2.13
C TYR A 47 -16.02 -17.06 3.36
N LEU A 48 -16.83 -17.68 4.22
CA LEU A 48 -17.31 -17.04 5.44
C LEU A 48 -16.15 -16.69 6.38
N ARG A 49 -15.19 -17.62 6.57
CA ARG A 49 -13.98 -17.37 7.37
C ARG A 49 -13.12 -16.27 6.79
N THR A 50 -12.89 -16.24 5.47
CA THR A 50 -12.09 -15.19 4.84
C THR A 50 -12.78 -13.84 4.89
N LYS A 51 -14.11 -13.79 4.67
CA LYS A 51 -14.91 -12.56 4.79
C LYS A 51 -14.87 -12.00 6.21
N TYR A 52 -15.06 -12.86 7.23
CA TYR A 52 -14.95 -12.47 8.63
C TYR A 52 -13.57 -11.92 8.97
N ASN A 53 -12.51 -12.63 8.61
CA ASN A 53 -11.13 -12.17 8.82
C ASN A 53 -10.84 -10.86 8.08
N LEU A 54 -11.36 -10.70 6.85
CA LEU A 54 -11.17 -9.47 6.08
C LEU A 54 -11.81 -8.28 6.78
N TYR A 55 -13.05 -8.42 7.24
CA TYR A 55 -13.79 -7.37 7.94
C TYR A 55 -13.17 -7.04 9.30
N LEU A 56 -12.80 -8.04 10.10
CA LEU A 56 -12.10 -7.82 11.37
C LEU A 56 -10.79 -7.06 11.17
N ASN A 57 -9.98 -7.47 10.18
CA ASN A 57 -8.73 -6.78 9.88
C ASN A 57 -8.99 -5.34 9.41
N TYR A 58 -10.01 -5.10 8.59
CA TYR A 58 -10.40 -3.75 8.18
C TYR A 58 -10.79 -2.89 9.39
N CYS A 59 -11.67 -3.39 10.25
CA CYS A 59 -12.10 -2.71 11.48
C CYS A 59 -10.93 -2.43 12.44
N SER A 60 -9.98 -3.37 12.57
CA SER A 60 -8.77 -3.20 13.37
C SER A 60 -7.87 -2.07 12.83
N ASN A 61 -7.66 -2.03 11.51
CA ASN A 61 -6.87 -0.97 10.87
C ASN A 61 -7.55 0.40 10.96
N ILE A 62 -8.89 0.46 10.84
CA ILE A 62 -9.63 1.71 11.08
C ILE A 62 -9.44 2.14 12.53
N SER A 63 -9.63 1.24 13.49
CA SER A 63 -9.47 1.53 14.93
C SER A 63 -8.06 2.08 15.22
N PHE A 64 -7.04 1.50 14.61
CA PHE A 64 -5.67 2.00 14.71
C PHE A 64 -5.50 3.40 14.09
N TYR A 65 -6.11 3.66 12.92
CA TYR A 65 -6.12 5.00 12.33
C TYR A 65 -6.80 6.04 13.24
N LEU A 66 -7.92 5.67 13.89
CA LEU A 66 -8.59 6.52 14.87
C LEU A 66 -7.68 6.85 16.06
N ILE A 67 -6.93 5.85 16.57
CA ILE A 67 -5.96 6.05 17.66
C ILE A 67 -4.84 7.01 17.23
N LEU A 68 -4.30 6.89 16.01
CA LEU A 68 -3.28 7.80 15.50
C LEU A 68 -3.79 9.25 15.44
N LYS A 69 -5.02 9.44 14.97
CA LYS A 69 -5.67 10.76 14.92
C LYS A 69 -5.96 11.31 16.31
N ALA A 70 -6.39 10.47 17.25
CA ALA A 70 -6.58 10.87 18.65
C ALA A 70 -5.27 11.34 19.31
N ARG A 71 -4.15 10.69 18.98
CA ARG A 71 -2.80 11.07 19.44
C ARG A 71 -2.17 12.23 18.68
N ARG A 72 -2.87 12.81 17.68
CA ARG A 72 -2.38 13.88 16.80
C ARG A 72 -1.06 13.56 16.08
N VAL A 73 -0.80 12.28 15.82
CA VAL A 73 0.33 11.86 14.99
C VAL A 73 -0.07 12.05 13.52
N PRO A 74 0.82 12.62 12.67
CA PRO A 74 0.52 12.77 11.26
C PRO A 74 0.31 11.39 10.62
N ALA A 75 -0.86 11.17 10.05
CA ALA A 75 -1.19 9.90 9.40
C ALA A 75 -0.62 9.81 7.96
N HIS A 76 -0.29 10.95 7.34
CA HIS A 76 0.30 10.99 6.00
C HIS A 76 1.70 10.38 6.03
N GLY A 77 1.84 9.18 5.46
CA GLY A 77 3.08 8.40 5.45
C GLY A 77 3.05 7.15 6.33
N HIS A 78 2.00 6.92 7.12
CA HIS A 78 1.85 5.68 7.88
C HIS A 78 1.28 4.56 6.99
N PRO A 79 1.82 3.31 7.03
CA PRO A 79 1.35 2.20 6.20
C PRO A 79 -0.12 1.83 6.39
N VAL A 80 -0.75 2.28 7.48
CA VAL A 80 -2.18 2.06 7.74
C VAL A 80 -3.06 2.60 6.61
N ILE A 81 -2.70 3.73 5.99
CA ILE A 81 -3.49 4.30 4.89
C ILE A 81 -3.43 3.38 3.67
N GLU A 82 -2.23 2.89 3.32
CA GLU A 82 -2.07 1.92 2.24
C GLU A 82 -2.84 0.63 2.53
N ARG A 83 -2.79 0.15 3.78
CA ARG A 83 -3.56 -1.03 4.22
C ARG A 83 -5.07 -0.83 4.09
N LEU A 84 -5.61 0.31 4.56
CA LEU A 84 -7.04 0.62 4.45
C LEU A 84 -7.52 0.62 3.00
N VAL A 85 -6.75 1.23 2.09
CA VAL A 85 -7.05 1.21 0.66
C VAL A 85 -7.01 -0.22 0.11
N THR A 86 -6.02 -1.03 0.52
CA THR A 86 -5.95 -2.44 0.09
C THR A 86 -7.16 -3.25 0.57
N TYR A 87 -7.60 -3.07 1.81
CA TYR A 87 -8.79 -3.74 2.34
C TYR A 87 -10.06 -3.27 1.63
N ARG A 88 -10.23 -1.97 1.39
CA ARG A 88 -11.38 -1.43 0.62
C ARG A 88 -11.45 -2.03 -0.79
N ASN A 89 -10.31 -2.17 -1.46
CA ASN A 89 -10.25 -2.83 -2.77
C ASN A 89 -10.61 -4.32 -2.71
N LEU A 90 -10.19 -5.03 -1.66
CA LEU A 90 -10.56 -6.43 -1.44
C LEU A 90 -12.06 -6.59 -1.16
N ILE A 91 -12.64 -5.70 -0.35
CA ILE A 91 -14.08 -5.67 -0.06
C ILE A 91 -14.88 -5.43 -1.36
N ASN A 92 -14.44 -4.51 -2.21
CA ASN A 92 -15.09 -4.26 -3.50
C ASN A 92 -15.05 -5.50 -4.42
N LYS A 93 -13.92 -6.23 -4.45
CA LYS A 93 -13.83 -7.50 -5.19
C LYS A 93 -14.75 -8.58 -4.61
N LEU A 94 -14.91 -8.60 -3.28
CA LEU A 94 -15.79 -9.54 -2.60
C LEU A 94 -17.28 -9.25 -2.84
N SER A 95 -17.64 -7.98 -3.05
CA SER A 95 -19.04 -7.55 -3.26
C SER A 95 -19.78 -8.30 -4.37
N VAL A 96 -19.08 -8.67 -5.45
CA VAL A 96 -19.65 -9.42 -6.59
C VAL A 96 -20.07 -10.83 -6.16
N VAL A 97 -19.33 -11.43 -5.23
CA VAL A 97 -19.63 -12.75 -4.68
C VAL A 97 -20.74 -12.63 -3.63
N ASP A 98 -20.69 -11.59 -2.79
CA ASP A 98 -21.74 -11.30 -1.81
C ASP A 98 -23.11 -11.12 -2.46
N GLN A 99 -23.19 -10.43 -3.59
CA GLN A 99 -24.45 -10.27 -4.32
C GLN A 99 -25.06 -11.61 -4.73
N LYS A 100 -24.23 -12.56 -5.19
CA LYS A 100 -24.67 -13.90 -5.60
C LYS A 100 -25.10 -14.76 -4.41
N LEU A 101 -24.39 -14.68 -3.29
CA LEU A 101 -24.64 -15.50 -2.10
C LEU A 101 -25.68 -14.88 -1.16
N SER A 102 -26.08 -13.62 -1.38
CA SER A 102 -27.00 -12.87 -0.49
C SER A 102 -28.31 -13.59 -0.20
N ALA A 103 -28.91 -14.26 -1.20
CA ALA A 103 -30.15 -15.01 -1.02
C ALA A 103 -29.98 -16.24 -0.13
N GLU A 104 -28.85 -16.95 -0.29
CA GLU A 104 -28.53 -18.14 0.50
C GLU A 104 -28.15 -17.78 1.94
N ILE A 105 -27.38 -16.69 2.12
CA ILE A 105 -27.02 -16.15 3.44
C ILE A 105 -28.28 -15.76 4.22
N ARG A 106 -29.22 -15.04 3.59
CA ARG A 106 -30.49 -14.68 4.23
C ARG A 106 -31.30 -15.91 4.63
N TYR A 107 -31.35 -16.93 3.78
CA TYR A 107 -32.02 -18.19 4.09
C TYR A 107 -31.40 -18.88 5.32
N LEU A 108 -30.07 -18.96 5.38
CA LEU A 108 -29.35 -19.56 6.51
C LEU A 108 -29.54 -18.78 7.82
N LEU A 109 -29.59 -17.45 7.75
CA LEU A 109 -29.89 -16.60 8.91
C LEU A 109 -31.32 -16.83 9.41
N THR A 110 -32.32 -16.89 8.51
CA THR A 110 -33.71 -17.21 8.91
C THR A 110 -33.84 -18.59 9.54
N LEU A 111 -33.11 -19.59 9.03
CA LEU A 111 -33.06 -20.94 9.60
C LEU A 111 -32.49 -20.97 11.01
N LYS A 112 -31.48 -20.13 11.29
CA LYS A 112 -30.95 -20.00 12.64
C LYS A 112 -31.95 -19.33 13.57
N ASP A 113 -32.59 -18.25 13.13
CA ASP A 113 -33.63 -17.60 13.93
C ASP A 113 -34.80 -18.54 14.22
N ASP A 114 -35.17 -19.39 13.26
CA ASP A 114 -36.21 -20.41 13.44
C ASP A 114 -35.74 -21.57 14.32
N ALA A 115 -34.46 -21.93 14.32
CA ALA A 115 -33.88 -22.90 15.25
C ALA A 115 -33.85 -22.34 16.68
N VAL A 116 -33.46 -21.07 16.84
CA VAL A 116 -33.48 -20.34 18.13
C VAL A 116 -34.91 -20.14 18.63
N LYS A 117 -35.90 -19.94 17.74
CA LYS A 117 -37.33 -19.88 18.10
C LYS A 117 -37.90 -21.27 18.42
N LYS A 118 -37.43 -22.34 17.77
CA LYS A 118 -37.84 -23.72 18.05
C LYS A 118 -37.32 -24.25 19.39
N GLU A 119 -36.18 -23.75 19.87
CA GLU A 119 -35.69 -24.10 21.21
C GLU A 119 -36.51 -23.48 22.36
N LEU A 120 -37.41 -22.53 22.07
CA LEU A 120 -38.23 -21.85 23.08
C LEU A 120 -39.70 -22.30 23.16
N ILE A 121 -40.22 -23.13 22.24
CA ILE A 121 -41.60 -23.65 22.27
C ILE A 121 -41.67 -25.04 21.59
N PRO A 122 -42.11 -26.13 22.26
CA PRO A 122 -42.18 -27.44 21.63
C PRO A 122 -43.47 -27.65 20.82
N GLU A 123 -43.27 -28.19 19.60
CA GLU A 123 -44.16 -29.04 18.78
C GLU A 123 -45.46 -28.46 18.17
N ALA A 124 -45.54 -28.43 16.82
CA ALA A 124 -46.55 -29.15 16.02
C ALA A 124 -46.49 -28.86 14.49
N LYS A 125 -46.16 -29.91 13.72
CA LYS A 125 -46.72 -30.39 12.43
C LYS A 125 -47.15 -29.40 11.30
N SER A 126 -46.46 -29.60 10.17
CA SER A 126 -46.99 -29.97 8.83
C SER A 126 -47.31 -28.91 7.73
N THR A 127 -46.91 -29.31 6.52
CA THR A 127 -47.43 -28.98 5.16
C THR A 127 -46.87 -27.79 4.35
N LYS A 128 -46.27 -28.15 3.19
CA LYS A 128 -46.09 -27.36 1.96
C LYS A 128 -47.47 -26.89 1.42
N PRO A 129 -47.64 -25.79 0.63
CA PRO A 129 -46.96 -25.60 -0.67
C PRO A 129 -46.69 -24.14 -1.16
N LYS A 130 -45.80 -24.01 -2.18
CA LYS A 130 -45.77 -22.91 -3.19
C LYS A 130 -46.85 -23.19 -4.27
N PRO A 131 -47.29 -22.28 -5.20
CA PRO A 131 -46.49 -21.24 -5.91
C PRO A 131 -47.27 -19.97 -6.43
N LYS A 132 -46.57 -19.17 -7.28
CA LYS A 132 -47.05 -18.14 -8.26
C LYS A 132 -47.25 -16.71 -7.71
N SER A 133 -47.02 -15.58 -8.40
CA SER A 133 -46.50 -15.25 -9.74
C SER A 133 -46.47 -13.71 -9.91
N VAL A 134 -45.46 -13.17 -10.62
CA VAL A 134 -45.50 -12.08 -11.62
C VAL A 134 -46.10 -10.69 -11.25
N SER A 135 -45.29 -9.63 -11.37
CA SER A 135 -45.47 -8.43 -12.25
C SER A 135 -44.69 -7.21 -11.71
N LYS A 136 -43.71 -6.69 -12.47
CA LYS A 136 -43.73 -5.50 -13.37
C LYS A 136 -43.37 -4.17 -12.67
N THR A 137 -42.32 -3.55 -13.22
CA THR A 137 -41.90 -2.13 -13.09
C THR A 137 -42.97 -1.14 -13.59
N PRO A 138 -42.88 0.16 -13.28
CA PRO A 138 -42.25 1.09 -14.24
C PRO A 138 -41.46 2.27 -13.63
N ALA A 139 -40.76 2.97 -14.52
CA ALA A 139 -39.84 4.09 -14.34
C ALA A 139 -40.49 5.50 -14.30
N ALA A 140 -39.75 6.49 -13.80
CA ALA A 140 -39.71 7.94 -14.11
C ALA A 140 -39.11 8.69 -12.89
N ALA A 141 -38.40 9.83 -12.92
CA ALA A 141 -37.67 10.67 -13.89
C ALA A 141 -37.09 11.88 -13.08
N CYS A 142 -36.13 12.62 -13.67
CA CYS A 142 -35.67 13.99 -13.32
C CYS A 142 -34.83 14.17 -12.04
N ALA A 143 -33.86 15.09 -11.91
CA ALA A 143 -33.53 16.30 -12.65
C ALA A 143 -32.02 16.64 -12.60
N VAL A 144 -31.58 17.33 -13.65
CA VAL A 144 -30.31 18.04 -13.81
C VAL A 144 -30.26 19.32 -12.95
N THR A 145 -29.09 19.67 -12.42
CA THR A 145 -28.73 21.05 -12.04
C THR A 145 -27.23 21.27 -12.28
N ASP A 146 -26.92 22.09 -13.27
CA ASP A 146 -25.64 22.76 -13.49
C ASP A 146 -25.45 23.88 -12.47
N LEU A 147 -24.24 24.03 -11.93
CA LEU A 147 -23.67 25.32 -11.55
C LEU A 147 -22.14 25.30 -11.72
N SER A 148 -21.69 26.13 -12.64
CA SER A 148 -20.33 26.60 -12.94
C SER A 148 -19.70 27.42 -11.81
N ASP A 149 -18.37 27.34 -11.61
CA ASP A 149 -17.36 28.44 -11.50
C ASP A 149 -16.02 27.83 -11.00
N ASP A 150 -15.01 27.68 -11.85
CA ASP A 150 -13.86 28.59 -12.05
C ASP A 150 -12.75 28.52 -10.95
N SER A 151 -11.62 27.92 -11.31
CA SER A 151 -10.27 28.36 -10.93
C SER A 151 -9.20 27.52 -11.62
N ASP A 152 -8.67 28.07 -12.71
CA ASP A 152 -7.43 27.66 -13.36
C ASP A 152 -6.25 27.83 -12.39
N PHE A 153 -5.85 26.76 -11.70
CA PHE A 153 -4.54 26.62 -11.09
C PHE A 153 -3.96 25.22 -11.36
N ASP A 154 -2.94 25.19 -12.21
CA ASP A 154 -1.95 24.13 -12.42
C ASP A 154 -2.41 22.77 -13.00
N GLU A 155 -3.12 22.77 -14.14
CA GLU A 155 -3.32 21.57 -14.99
C GLU A 155 -1.99 20.87 -15.35
N GLU A 156 -0.89 21.62 -15.50
CA GLU A 156 0.44 21.06 -15.72
C GLU A 156 0.98 20.24 -14.53
N ALA A 157 0.73 20.68 -13.28
CA ALA A 157 1.17 19.95 -12.10
C ALA A 157 0.37 18.64 -11.94
N LYS A 158 -0.91 18.69 -12.29
CA LYS A 158 -1.82 17.55 -12.31
C LYS A 158 -1.36 16.50 -13.33
N LEU A 159 -1.01 16.93 -14.55
CA LEU A 159 -0.45 16.07 -15.59
C LEU A 159 0.91 15.46 -15.21
N LYS A 160 1.79 16.23 -14.55
CA LYS A 160 3.09 15.73 -14.05
C LYS A 160 2.89 14.65 -12.97
N TYR A 161 1.95 14.87 -12.05
CA TYR A 161 1.60 13.89 -11.02
C TYR A 161 1.07 12.57 -11.62
N TYR A 162 0.15 12.61 -12.59
CA TYR A 162 -0.35 11.39 -13.23
C TYR A 162 0.73 10.61 -13.99
N LYS A 163 1.63 11.30 -14.70
CA LYS A 163 2.79 10.69 -15.37
C LYS A 163 3.72 9.99 -14.36
N GLU A 164 3.99 10.63 -13.24
CA GLU A 164 4.86 10.08 -12.19
C GLU A 164 4.25 8.84 -11.52
N ILE A 165 2.93 8.81 -11.35
CA ILE A 165 2.19 7.64 -10.87
C ILE A 165 2.25 6.49 -11.88
N GLU A 166 2.07 6.75 -13.17
CA GLU A 166 2.16 5.74 -14.23
C GLU A 166 3.56 5.11 -14.32
N ASP A 167 4.62 5.93 -14.28
CA ASP A 167 5.99 5.44 -14.34
C ASP A 167 6.34 4.58 -13.12
N ARG A 168 5.84 4.97 -11.94
CA ARG A 168 5.97 4.17 -10.71
C ARG A 168 5.24 2.83 -10.82
N GLN A 169 4.08 2.77 -11.46
CA GLN A 169 3.36 1.51 -11.70
C GLN A 169 4.08 0.62 -12.71
N LYS A 170 4.62 1.19 -13.80
CA LYS A 170 5.44 0.46 -14.79
C LYS A 170 6.68 -0.15 -14.17
N LEU A 171 7.37 0.57 -13.29
CA LEU A 171 8.53 0.07 -12.55
C LEU A 171 8.17 -1.07 -11.59
N LYS A 172 6.98 -1.03 -10.96
CA LYS A 172 6.49 -2.13 -10.11
C LYS A 172 6.18 -3.39 -10.94
N ARG A 173 5.45 -3.26 -12.05
CA ARG A 173 5.14 -4.38 -12.96
C ARG A 173 6.41 -5.04 -13.50
N LYS A 174 7.37 -4.24 -13.97
CA LYS A 174 8.67 -4.74 -14.46
C LYS A 174 9.47 -5.47 -13.37
N LYS A 175 9.33 -5.06 -12.10
CA LYS A 175 9.97 -5.73 -10.97
C LYS A 175 9.28 -7.05 -10.59
N GLU A 176 7.95 -7.10 -10.73
CA GLU A 176 7.14 -8.31 -10.50
C GLU A 176 7.35 -9.36 -11.61
N GLU A 177 7.48 -8.92 -12.88
CA GLU A 177 7.85 -9.76 -14.01
C GLU A 177 9.24 -10.40 -13.80
N ASN A 178 10.23 -9.61 -13.40
CA ASN A 178 11.59 -10.11 -13.10
C ASN A 178 11.63 -11.09 -11.93
N SER A 179 10.70 -10.99 -10.96
CA SER A 179 10.63 -11.96 -9.84
C SER A 179 9.97 -13.28 -10.22
N THR A 180 9.23 -13.32 -11.33
CA THR A 180 8.55 -14.52 -11.82
C THR A 180 9.48 -15.37 -12.70
N GLU A 181 10.45 -14.75 -13.37
CA GLU A 181 11.40 -15.42 -14.26
C GLU A 181 12.54 -16.18 -13.55
N GLU A 182 12.74 -16.00 -12.23
CA GLU A 182 13.77 -16.75 -11.48
C GLU A 182 13.38 -18.22 -11.20
N GLN A 183 12.17 -18.66 -11.59
CA GLN A 183 11.75 -20.07 -11.60
C GLN A 183 12.05 -20.77 -12.94
N ALA A 184 13.15 -20.39 -13.61
CA ALA A 184 13.59 -21.03 -14.84
C ALA A 184 14.21 -22.42 -14.57
N VAL A 185 13.37 -23.45 -14.74
CA VAL A 185 13.65 -24.83 -15.22
C VAL A 185 15.01 -25.42 -14.81
N GLU A 186 15.03 -26.18 -13.71
CA GLU A 186 16.08 -27.18 -13.47
C GLU A 186 15.80 -28.40 -14.37
N ASP A 187 16.64 -28.65 -15.37
CA ASP A 187 16.67 -29.90 -16.11
C ASP A 187 16.85 -31.07 -15.12
N GLN A 188 15.82 -31.89 -14.93
CA GLN A 188 15.76 -32.95 -13.92
C GLN A 188 16.82 -34.05 -14.12
N ASN A 189 17.52 -34.06 -15.26
CA ASN A 189 18.52 -35.07 -15.62
C ASN A 189 19.96 -34.52 -15.67
N ALA A 190 20.19 -33.27 -15.30
CA ALA A 190 21.53 -32.67 -15.26
C ALA A 190 22.16 -32.82 -13.87
N LYS A 191 23.45 -33.20 -13.81
CA LYS A 191 24.22 -33.18 -12.55
C LYS A 191 24.25 -31.75 -12.01
N ARG A 192 23.82 -31.57 -10.75
CA ARG A 192 23.80 -30.25 -10.09
C ARG A 192 25.19 -29.61 -10.13
N ALA A 193 25.27 -28.43 -10.74
CA ALA A 193 26.50 -27.66 -10.77
C ALA A 193 26.78 -27.01 -9.41
N ILE A 194 28.07 -26.84 -9.08
CA ILE A 194 28.48 -26.13 -7.88
C ILE A 194 28.13 -24.64 -7.99
N THR A 195 27.47 -24.09 -6.98
CA THR A 195 27.15 -22.65 -6.94
C THR A 195 28.42 -21.81 -6.74
N TYR A 196 28.46 -20.60 -7.32
CA TYR A 196 29.59 -19.68 -7.17
C TYR A 196 29.95 -19.38 -5.70
N GLN A 197 28.95 -19.34 -4.81
CA GLN A 197 29.14 -19.11 -3.38
C GLN A 197 29.97 -20.24 -2.74
N ILE A 198 29.64 -21.50 -3.06
CA ILE A 198 30.34 -22.69 -2.58
C ILE A 198 31.75 -22.75 -3.20
N ALA A 199 31.86 -22.49 -4.51
CA ALA A 199 33.13 -22.52 -5.23
C ALA A 199 34.15 -21.45 -4.76
N LYS A 200 33.68 -20.27 -4.32
CA LYS A 200 34.55 -19.18 -3.86
C LYS A 200 34.75 -19.13 -2.36
N ASN A 201 33.85 -19.73 -1.57
CA ASN A 201 33.90 -19.80 -0.10
C ASN A 201 34.38 -18.50 0.59
N ARG A 202 33.86 -17.35 0.14
CA ARG A 202 34.29 -16.02 0.64
C ARG A 202 33.65 -15.64 1.98
N GLY A 203 32.63 -16.36 2.44
CA GLY A 203 31.94 -16.09 3.71
C GLY A 203 31.25 -14.72 3.80
N LEU A 204 30.92 -14.29 5.02
CA LEU A 204 30.23 -13.03 5.33
C LEU A 204 31.19 -11.82 5.32
N THR A 205 31.77 -11.50 4.16
CA THR A 205 32.67 -10.33 4.04
C THR A 205 31.92 -8.99 3.96
N PRO A 206 32.40 -7.92 4.63
CA PRO A 206 31.82 -6.58 4.48
C PRO A 206 31.91 -6.05 3.05
N ARG A 207 30.96 -5.18 2.67
CA ARG A 207 30.95 -4.52 1.36
C ARG A 207 32.19 -3.63 1.17
N ARG A 208 33.06 -3.99 0.22
CA ARG A 208 34.23 -3.19 -0.20
C ARG A 208 33.89 -2.27 -1.38
N LYS A 209 34.53 -1.09 -1.46
CA LYS A 209 34.31 -0.15 -2.58
C LYS A 209 34.92 -0.71 -3.86
N LYS A 210 34.34 -0.40 -5.02
CA LYS A 210 34.85 -0.85 -6.32
C LYS A 210 36.27 -0.33 -6.60
N ILE A 211 36.61 0.86 -6.10
CA ILE A 211 37.92 1.49 -6.24
C ILE A 211 39.03 0.69 -5.54
N ASP A 212 38.70 -0.01 -4.45
CA ASP A 212 39.67 -0.83 -3.71
C ASP A 212 40.05 -2.12 -4.45
N ARG A 213 39.35 -2.48 -5.54
CA ARG A 213 39.67 -3.63 -6.37
C ARG A 213 40.93 -3.42 -7.21
N ASN A 214 41.24 -2.17 -7.56
CA ASN A 214 42.38 -1.84 -8.41
C ASN A 214 43.29 -0.79 -7.72
N PRO A 215 44.52 -1.16 -7.33
CA PRO A 215 45.41 -0.26 -6.59
C PRO A 215 45.75 1.01 -7.39
N ARG A 216 45.87 0.92 -8.72
CA ARG A 216 46.14 2.06 -9.59
C ARG A 216 45.01 3.09 -9.56
N VAL A 217 43.75 2.63 -9.64
CA VAL A 217 42.57 3.51 -9.61
C VAL A 217 42.44 4.18 -8.24
N LYS A 218 42.68 3.43 -7.17
CA LYS A 218 42.70 3.95 -5.79
C LYS A 218 43.74 5.06 -5.61
N HIS A 219 44.97 4.85 -6.08
CA HIS A 219 46.04 5.85 -5.99
C HIS A 219 45.77 7.09 -6.85
N ARG A 220 45.24 6.91 -8.06
CA ARG A 220 44.82 8.02 -8.92
C ARG A 220 43.75 8.89 -8.25
N GLU A 221 42.73 8.27 -7.65
CA GLU A 221 41.71 9.01 -6.92
C GLU A 221 42.23 9.67 -5.65
N LYS A 222 43.11 8.99 -4.90
CA LYS A 222 43.76 9.54 -3.71
C LYS A 222 44.54 10.80 -4.07
N PHE A 223 45.33 10.76 -5.15
CA PHE A 223 46.06 11.91 -5.67
C PHE A 223 45.14 13.05 -6.10
N ARG A 224 44.09 12.75 -6.88
CA ARG A 224 43.10 13.76 -7.29
C ARG A 224 42.45 14.46 -6.09
N ARG A 225 42.00 13.69 -5.08
CA ARG A 225 41.40 14.24 -3.86
C ARG A 225 42.40 15.07 -3.05
N ALA A 226 43.65 14.63 -2.96
CA ALA A 226 44.71 15.38 -2.30
C ALA A 226 44.99 16.71 -3.01
N LYS A 227 45.02 16.72 -4.35
CA LYS A 227 45.20 17.94 -5.16
C LYS A 227 44.06 18.94 -4.93
N ILE A 228 42.81 18.48 -4.91
CA ILE A 228 41.64 19.32 -4.60
C ILE A 228 41.74 19.91 -3.18
N ARG A 229 42.09 19.09 -2.18
CA ARG A 229 42.26 19.57 -0.79
C ARG A 229 43.37 20.62 -0.69
N ARG A 230 44.50 20.39 -1.35
CA ARG A 230 45.63 21.32 -1.38
C ARG A 230 45.23 22.67 -1.98
N ARG A 231 44.47 22.67 -3.08
CA ARG A 231 43.93 23.90 -3.71
C ARG A 231 43.03 24.71 -2.79
N GLY A 232 42.34 24.05 -1.84
CA GLY A 232 41.56 24.73 -0.81
C GLY A 232 42.41 25.36 0.29
N GLN A 233 43.55 24.77 0.64
CA GLN A 233 44.44 25.26 1.70
C GLN A 233 45.40 26.35 1.21
N VAL A 234 46.02 26.13 0.05
CA VAL A 234 47.02 27.02 -0.54
C VAL A 234 46.60 27.35 -1.96
N ARG A 235 46.59 28.64 -2.31
CA ARG A 235 46.33 29.09 -3.67
C ARG A 235 47.49 28.69 -4.56
N GLU A 236 47.21 27.91 -5.62
CA GLU A 236 48.19 27.61 -6.67
C GLU A 236 48.54 28.89 -7.46
N VAL A 237 49.76 28.98 -7.96
CA VAL A 237 50.19 30.06 -8.87
C VAL A 237 49.36 29.99 -10.14
N ARG A 238 48.74 31.11 -10.53
CA ARG A 238 47.95 31.23 -11.76
C ARG A 238 48.78 31.91 -12.84
N LYS A 239 48.63 31.47 -14.09
CA LYS A 239 49.16 32.17 -15.26
C LYS A 239 48.04 33.00 -15.88
N GLU A 240 48.35 34.21 -16.31
CA GLU A 240 47.41 35.08 -17.02
C GLU A 240 47.39 34.67 -18.49
N GLU A 241 46.43 33.84 -18.88
CA GLU A 241 46.23 33.45 -20.29
C GLU A 241 45.40 34.49 -21.06
N GLN A 242 44.67 35.35 -20.35
CA GLN A 242 43.75 36.35 -20.91
C GLN A 242 43.89 37.68 -20.18
N ARG A 243 43.45 38.77 -20.83
CA ARG A 243 43.45 40.13 -20.25
C ARG A 243 42.59 40.15 -18.98
N TYR A 244 43.06 40.87 -17.96
CA TYR A 244 42.45 40.91 -16.63
C TYR A 244 40.96 41.28 -16.67
N SER A 245 40.09 40.38 -16.21
CA SER A 245 38.64 40.55 -16.14
C SER A 245 38.11 40.73 -14.71
N GLY A 246 39.00 40.76 -13.70
CA GLY A 246 38.64 40.81 -12.28
C GLY A 246 38.76 39.47 -11.55
N GLU A 247 38.52 39.48 -10.23
CA GLU A 247 38.50 38.26 -9.41
C GLU A 247 37.12 37.58 -9.43
N LEU A 248 37.01 36.42 -10.10
CA LEU A 248 35.76 35.63 -10.15
C LEU A 248 35.16 35.26 -8.79
N SER A 249 36.00 35.08 -7.76
CA SER A 249 35.56 34.71 -6.41
C SER A 249 35.24 35.90 -5.51
N GLY A 250 35.42 37.14 -6.02
CA GLY A 250 35.23 38.38 -5.27
C GLY A 250 36.39 38.74 -4.34
N ILE A 251 36.56 40.05 -4.11
CA ILE A 251 37.60 40.62 -3.25
C ILE A 251 37.03 40.84 -1.85
N ARG A 252 37.69 40.32 -0.81
CA ARG A 252 37.32 40.53 0.60
C ARG A 252 38.27 41.52 1.27
N ALA A 253 37.85 42.78 1.43
CA ALA A 253 38.68 43.87 1.95
C ALA A 253 39.19 43.64 3.40
N GLY A 254 38.42 42.95 4.25
CA GLY A 254 38.78 42.71 5.65
C GLY A 254 39.78 41.57 5.92
N VAL A 255 40.12 40.76 4.90
CA VAL A 255 40.94 39.55 5.11
C VAL A 255 42.40 39.80 4.74
N LYS A 256 43.29 39.83 5.74
CA LYS A 256 44.75 39.95 5.55
C LYS A 256 45.40 38.56 5.57
N LYS A 257 45.98 38.11 4.45
CA LYS A 257 46.65 36.81 4.31
C LYS A 257 48.20 36.88 4.27
N SER A 258 48.80 37.93 4.83
CA SER A 258 50.25 38.12 4.91
C SER A 258 50.86 37.46 6.15
N ILE A 259 52.14 37.09 6.07
CA ILE A 259 52.94 36.63 7.22
C ILE A 259 53.40 37.89 7.98
N LYS A 260 53.07 38.00 9.27
CA LYS A 260 53.56 39.08 10.13
C LYS A 260 54.95 38.71 10.67
N LEU A 261 55.92 39.60 10.48
CA LEU A 261 57.22 39.47 11.12
C LEU A 261 57.09 39.85 12.59
N LYS A 262 57.75 39.09 13.46
CA LYS A 262 57.84 39.36 14.90
C LYS A 262 59.13 40.12 15.19
#